data_AF-A0A1V5P513-F1
#
_entry.id   AF-A0A1V5P513-F1
#
_cell.length_a   1.000
_cell.length_b   1.000
_cell.length_c   1.000
_cell.angle_alpha   90.00
_cell.angle_beta   90.00
_cell.angle_gamma   90.00
#
_symmetry.space_group_name_H-M   'P 1'
#
loop_
_entity.id
_entity.type
_entity.pdbx_description
1 polymer ?
#
loop_
_entity_poly.entity_id
_entity_poly.type
_entity_poly.pdbx_seq_one_letter_code
_entity_poly.pdbx_strand_id
1 'polypeptide(L)'
;MKLPLISLSVLLLIGSVSLKAQNLIYNGSFENYTGCPASFSQIDSVLGWTVPTDYVSTDFFHTCAPLSSLVGVPVNQGTGYQFPHSGDGYAGLFIYAPAPDLREYISTELITPLVANQCYQFEMYINVLNGVKYTSDDIQVLFSDTLISGLQGFGVLNYTPQIENTPGNFPDTLNWTLVQMNYTATGGEKFIVIGNFKDDANTTIVSFSPNALAATYTYIDDVSLTLCTGIESLVDENNFSIYYNQNAQHIQIENSTGKTARFELYNMLSGKVIQTLFNENTEINTSGIANGVYAYRIRIRDEIVSTGKLLLQ
;
A
#
# COMPACT_ATOMS: atom_id res chain seq x y z
N MET A 1 -48.31 -48.94 -5.27
CA MET A 1 -47.19 -48.41 -6.08
C MET A 1 -46.72 -47.12 -5.40
N LYS A 2 -45.62 -47.16 -4.63
CA LYS A 2 -45.09 -46.00 -3.90
C LYS A 2 -43.88 -45.47 -4.68
N LEU A 3 -43.95 -44.24 -5.18
CA LEU A 3 -42.77 -43.55 -5.74
C LEU A 3 -41.94 -42.96 -4.59
N PRO A 4 -40.59 -43.03 -4.63
CA PRO A 4 -39.77 -42.36 -3.65
C PRO A 4 -39.53 -40.89 -4.05
N LEU A 5 -39.64 -39.98 -3.07
CA LEU A 5 -39.14 -38.61 -3.19
C LEU A 5 -37.60 -38.67 -3.21
N ILE A 6 -36.99 -38.25 -4.31
CA ILE A 6 -35.55 -38.00 -4.38
C ILE A 6 -35.34 -36.54 -3.97
N SER A 7 -34.81 -36.33 -2.76
CA SER A 7 -34.36 -35.03 -2.28
C SER A 7 -33.06 -34.67 -2.99
N LEU A 8 -33.12 -33.74 -3.94
CA LEU A 8 -31.94 -33.19 -4.61
C LEU A 8 -31.29 -32.15 -3.70
N SER A 9 -30.38 -32.59 -2.84
CA SER A 9 -29.55 -31.71 -2.01
C SER A 9 -28.49 -31.06 -2.90
N VAL A 10 -28.72 -29.82 -3.31
CA VAL A 10 -27.72 -28.99 -4.00
C VAL A 10 -26.67 -28.58 -2.98
N LEU A 11 -25.52 -29.25 -3.01
CA LEU A 11 -24.35 -28.92 -2.20
C LEU A 11 -23.72 -27.65 -2.79
N LEU A 12 -23.96 -26.49 -2.16
CA LEU A 12 -23.29 -25.24 -2.53
C LEU A 12 -21.80 -25.37 -2.20
N LEU A 13 -20.97 -25.51 -3.24
CA LEU A 13 -19.51 -25.47 -3.13
C LEU A 13 -19.12 -24.02 -2.81
N ILE A 14 -19.07 -23.67 -1.52
CA ILE A 14 -18.54 -22.38 -1.07
C ILE A 14 -17.02 -22.47 -1.22
N GLY A 15 -16.54 -22.12 -2.42
CA GLY A 15 -15.11 -21.93 -2.66
C GLY A 15 -14.60 -20.85 -1.71
N SER A 16 -13.49 -21.14 -1.03
CA SER A 16 -12.78 -20.21 -0.16
C SER A 16 -12.21 -19.06 -0.99
N VAL A 17 -13.04 -18.05 -1.28
CA VAL A 17 -12.57 -16.82 -1.90
C VAL A 17 -11.74 -16.10 -0.84
N SER A 18 -10.43 -16.02 -1.06
CA SER A 18 -9.56 -15.15 -0.28
C SER A 18 -10.06 -13.72 -0.48
N LEU A 19 -10.82 -13.21 0.50
CA LEU A 19 -11.17 -11.80 0.55
C LEU A 19 -9.89 -11.05 0.88
N LYS A 20 -9.14 -10.67 -0.16
CA LYS A 20 -8.21 -9.54 -0.02
C LYS A 20 -9.04 -8.36 0.47
N ALA A 21 -8.55 -7.65 1.48
CA ALA A 21 -9.11 -6.36 1.82
C ALA A 21 -9.18 -5.54 0.52
N GLN A 22 -10.36 -5.02 0.19
CA GLN A 22 -10.55 -4.30 -1.05
C GLN A 22 -9.74 -3.02 -0.97
N ASN A 23 -8.88 -2.78 -1.97
CA ASN A 23 -8.18 -1.50 -2.11
C ASN A 23 -9.25 -0.42 -2.29
N LEU A 24 -9.27 0.57 -1.40
CA LEU A 24 -10.17 1.71 -1.45
C LEU A 24 -9.70 2.79 -2.42
N ILE A 25 -8.46 2.67 -2.93
CA ILE A 25 -7.98 3.48 -4.04
C ILE A 25 -8.40 2.81 -5.34
N TYR A 26 -9.23 3.52 -6.10
CA TYR A 26 -9.55 3.12 -7.45
C TYR A 26 -8.34 3.38 -8.36
N ASN A 27 -7.96 2.39 -9.15
CA ASN A 27 -6.92 2.52 -10.19
C ASN A 27 -5.56 3.04 -9.66
N GLY A 28 -5.15 2.55 -8.49
CA GLY A 28 -3.89 2.96 -7.86
C GLY A 28 -2.61 2.53 -8.59
N SER A 29 -2.71 1.58 -9.53
CA SER A 29 -1.61 1.15 -10.41
C SER A 29 -1.61 1.89 -11.76
N PHE A 30 -2.50 2.88 -11.97
CA PHE A 30 -2.54 3.71 -13.19
C PHE A 30 -2.86 2.98 -14.52
N GLU A 31 -3.33 1.73 -14.46
CA GLU A 31 -3.56 0.85 -15.62
C GLU A 31 -4.88 1.10 -16.37
N ASN A 32 -5.82 1.81 -15.75
CA ASN A 32 -7.10 2.14 -16.39
C ASN A 32 -7.08 3.59 -16.90
N TYR A 33 -7.05 3.75 -18.22
CA TYR A 33 -6.90 5.06 -18.86
C TYR A 33 -7.75 5.16 -20.14
N THR A 34 -8.03 6.40 -20.56
CA THR A 34 -8.86 6.68 -21.74
C THR A 34 -8.09 6.66 -23.06
N GLY A 35 -6.77 6.87 -23.01
CA GLY A 35 -5.87 6.80 -24.15
C GLY A 35 -4.41 6.84 -23.72
N CYS A 36 -3.50 6.40 -24.60
CA CYS A 36 -2.07 6.46 -24.35
C CYS A 36 -1.60 7.91 -24.23
N PRO A 37 -0.72 8.24 -23.27
CA PRO A 37 -0.20 9.59 -23.13
C PRO A 37 0.66 9.92 -24.36
N ALA A 38 0.37 11.04 -25.00
CA ALA A 38 1.05 11.56 -26.19
C ALA A 38 2.04 12.70 -25.86
N SER A 39 2.02 13.22 -24.64
CA SER A 39 2.95 14.23 -24.11
C SER A 39 2.97 14.23 -22.58
N PHE A 40 3.81 15.10 -22.01
CA PHE A 40 3.71 15.52 -20.61
C PHE A 40 2.32 16.11 -20.26
N SER A 41 2.02 16.15 -18.97
CA SER A 41 0.88 16.81 -18.34
C SER A 41 -0.47 16.16 -18.67
N GLN A 42 -0.51 14.82 -18.70
CA GLN A 42 -1.67 14.04 -19.10
C GLN A 42 -2.15 13.03 -18.04
N ILE A 43 -1.92 13.33 -16.76
CA ILE A 43 -2.46 12.50 -15.68
C ILE A 43 -4.00 12.37 -15.72
N ASP A 44 -4.68 13.37 -16.29
CA ASP A 44 -6.13 13.39 -16.52
C ASP A 44 -6.62 12.29 -17.47
N SER A 45 -5.72 11.67 -18.24
CA SER A 45 -6.01 10.51 -19.07
C SER A 45 -6.20 9.23 -18.24
N VAL A 46 -5.67 9.20 -17.02
CA VAL A 46 -5.83 8.09 -16.06
C VAL A 46 -7.17 8.21 -15.35
N LEU A 47 -8.00 7.17 -15.46
CA LEU A 47 -9.34 7.19 -14.89
C LEU A 47 -9.29 7.24 -13.35
N GLY A 48 -10.03 8.19 -12.78
CA GLY A 48 -10.17 8.37 -11.34
C GLY A 48 -9.06 9.19 -10.68
N TRP A 49 -8.07 9.65 -11.45
CA TRP A 49 -7.03 10.56 -10.95
C TRP A 49 -7.21 11.96 -11.53
N THR A 50 -6.98 12.96 -10.70
CA THR A 50 -7.12 14.39 -11.02
C THR A 50 -5.97 15.15 -10.36
N VAL A 51 -5.93 16.47 -10.56
CA VAL A 51 -5.05 17.37 -9.80
C VAL A 51 -5.91 18.41 -9.05
N PRO A 52 -5.50 18.86 -7.85
CA PRO A 52 -6.24 19.85 -7.08
C PRO A 52 -6.08 21.30 -7.62
N THR A 53 -5.07 21.54 -8.44
CA THR A 53 -4.70 22.86 -9.01
C THR A 53 -5.25 23.04 -10.43
N ASP A 54 -5.45 24.28 -10.86
CA ASP A 54 -5.78 24.61 -12.27
C ASP A 54 -4.57 24.48 -13.21
N TYR A 55 -3.37 24.36 -12.64
CA TYR A 55 -2.15 23.95 -13.31
C TYR A 55 -2.07 22.42 -13.31
N VAL A 56 -2.41 21.80 -14.45
CA VAL A 56 -2.22 20.35 -14.68
C VAL A 56 -0.87 20.16 -15.32
N SER A 57 0.10 19.67 -14.56
CA SER A 57 1.45 19.41 -15.06
C SER A 57 2.02 18.06 -14.67
N THR A 58 1.33 17.33 -13.77
CA THR A 58 1.65 15.94 -13.45
C THR A 58 1.56 15.07 -14.70
N ASP A 59 2.58 14.23 -14.87
CA ASP A 59 2.75 13.37 -16.01
C ASP A 59 2.17 11.97 -15.77
N PHE A 60 1.73 11.34 -16.86
CA PHE A 60 1.43 9.92 -16.92
C PHE A 60 2.41 9.27 -17.88
N PHE A 61 3.17 8.30 -17.37
CA PHE A 61 4.09 7.48 -18.16
C PHE A 61 3.45 6.12 -18.43
N HIS A 62 3.58 5.62 -19.66
CA HIS A 62 3.00 4.32 -20.01
C HIS A 62 3.76 3.64 -21.16
N THR A 63 3.78 2.29 -21.20
CA THR A 63 4.46 1.51 -22.26
C THR A 63 3.85 1.73 -23.66
N CYS A 64 2.58 2.10 -23.71
CA CYS A 64 1.86 2.37 -24.97
C CYS A 64 2.08 3.78 -25.54
N ALA A 65 2.78 4.67 -24.83
CA ALA A 65 3.05 6.02 -25.31
C ALA A 65 3.89 5.99 -26.61
N PRO A 66 3.57 6.82 -27.62
CA PRO A 66 4.35 6.87 -28.84
C PRO A 66 5.75 7.42 -28.55
N LEU A 67 6.75 7.02 -29.34
CA LEU A 67 8.14 7.46 -29.15
C LEU A 67 8.30 8.99 -29.11
N SER A 68 7.45 9.74 -29.81
CA SER A 68 7.49 11.20 -29.84
C SER A 68 6.96 11.88 -28.56
N SER A 69 6.37 11.12 -27.63
CA SER A 69 5.67 11.67 -26.45
C SER A 69 6.59 12.10 -25.32
N LEU A 70 7.81 11.55 -25.26
CA LEU A 70 8.76 11.72 -24.16
C LEU A 70 8.34 11.09 -22.81
N VAL A 71 7.14 10.49 -22.74
CA VAL A 71 6.57 9.83 -21.55
C VAL A 71 6.39 8.32 -21.73
N GLY A 72 7.19 7.72 -22.63
CA GLY A 72 7.17 6.27 -22.86
C GLY A 72 7.96 5.50 -21.83
N VAL A 73 7.46 4.32 -21.46
CA VAL A 73 8.12 3.41 -20.52
C VAL A 73 8.90 2.32 -21.26
N PRO A 74 10.11 1.91 -20.81
CA PRO A 74 10.83 2.44 -19.63
C PRO A 74 11.70 3.66 -19.96
N VAL A 75 11.82 4.05 -21.24
CA VAL A 75 12.67 5.15 -21.67
C VAL A 75 11.87 6.44 -21.77
N ASN A 76 11.86 7.18 -20.67
CA ASN A 76 11.20 8.47 -20.53
C ASN A 76 12.03 9.52 -21.30
N GLN A 77 11.89 9.54 -22.63
CA GLN A 77 12.88 10.15 -23.53
C GLN A 77 13.21 11.59 -23.14
N GLY A 78 14.48 11.83 -22.81
CA GLY A 78 14.98 13.15 -22.43
C GLY A 78 14.89 13.49 -20.93
N THR A 79 14.22 12.67 -20.12
CA THR A 79 14.03 12.91 -18.69
C THR A 79 14.59 11.79 -17.80
N GLY A 80 14.48 10.52 -18.20
CA GLY A 80 15.00 9.41 -17.38
C GLY A 80 14.75 8.00 -17.93
N TYR A 81 14.90 7.01 -17.04
CA TYR A 81 14.67 5.60 -17.32
C TYR A 81 14.07 4.93 -16.08
N GLN A 82 12.89 4.31 -16.21
CA GLN A 82 12.27 3.56 -15.10
C GLN A 82 11.23 2.57 -15.61
N PHE A 83 11.33 1.30 -15.18
CA PHE A 83 10.23 0.33 -15.34
C PHE A 83 9.14 0.59 -14.28
N PRO A 84 7.86 0.32 -14.58
CA PRO A 84 6.79 0.40 -13.59
C PRO A 84 7.08 -0.53 -12.42
N HIS A 85 6.54 -0.22 -11.24
CA HIS A 85 6.61 -1.15 -10.11
C HIS A 85 5.72 -2.36 -10.40
N SER A 86 4.51 -2.10 -10.91
CA SER A 86 3.64 -3.12 -11.50
C SER A 86 2.97 -2.60 -12.77
N GLY A 87 2.39 -3.48 -13.57
CA GLY A 87 1.68 -3.08 -14.79
C GLY A 87 2.57 -2.46 -15.86
N ASP A 88 2.04 -1.43 -16.52
CA ASP A 88 2.55 -0.79 -17.73
C ASP A 88 2.73 0.73 -17.58
N GLY A 89 2.23 1.36 -16.51
CA GLY A 89 2.35 2.81 -16.31
C GLY A 89 2.53 3.27 -14.87
N TYR A 90 2.80 4.56 -14.71
CA TYR A 90 2.95 5.23 -13.42
C TYR A 90 2.80 6.75 -13.57
N ALA A 91 2.56 7.45 -12.47
CA ALA A 91 2.50 8.90 -12.43
C ALA A 91 3.87 9.52 -12.15
N GLY A 92 4.07 10.78 -12.54
CA GLY A 92 5.25 11.55 -12.20
C GLY A 92 4.91 13.00 -11.83
N LEU A 93 5.59 13.52 -10.81
CA LEU A 93 5.32 14.84 -10.26
C LEU A 93 6.56 15.54 -9.69
N PHE A 94 6.60 16.86 -9.80
CA PHE A 94 7.54 17.71 -9.07
C PHE A 94 7.12 17.87 -7.60
N ILE A 95 7.92 17.32 -6.69
CA ILE A 95 7.78 17.58 -5.25
C ILE A 95 8.72 18.70 -4.75
N TYR A 96 9.64 19.14 -5.60
CA TYR A 96 10.49 20.33 -5.41
C TYR A 96 11.03 20.78 -6.77
N ALA A 97 11.08 22.08 -7.07
CA ALA A 97 11.63 22.57 -8.34
C ALA A 97 12.29 23.95 -8.19
N PRO A 98 13.03 24.45 -9.21
CA PRO A 98 13.76 25.71 -9.11
C PRO A 98 12.89 26.98 -9.00
N ALA A 99 11.61 26.89 -9.36
CA ALA A 99 10.67 27.98 -9.15
C ALA A 99 10.18 27.94 -7.69
N PRO A 100 10.09 29.10 -7.00
CA PRO A 100 9.73 29.14 -5.59
C PRO A 100 8.47 28.34 -5.29
N ASP A 101 8.59 27.39 -4.37
CA ASP A 101 7.51 26.57 -3.85
C ASP A 101 6.71 25.82 -4.93
N LEU A 102 7.27 25.58 -6.12
CA LEU A 102 6.58 24.81 -7.15
C LEU A 102 6.40 23.37 -6.66
N ARG A 103 5.14 22.95 -6.59
CA ARG A 103 4.68 21.62 -6.20
C ARG A 103 3.61 21.14 -7.17
N GLU A 104 3.61 19.84 -7.39
CA GLU A 104 2.57 19.11 -8.09
C GLU A 104 1.93 18.09 -7.16
N TYR A 105 0.68 17.78 -7.44
CA TYR A 105 -0.14 16.90 -6.63
C TYR A 105 -1.06 16.08 -7.50
N ILE A 106 -1.34 14.85 -7.05
CA ILE A 106 -2.40 14.02 -7.61
C ILE A 106 -3.47 13.77 -6.57
N SER A 107 -4.71 13.66 -7.01
CA SER A 107 -5.86 13.42 -6.14
C SER A 107 -6.80 12.39 -6.75
N THR A 108 -7.42 11.58 -5.89
CA THR A 108 -8.42 10.58 -6.28
C THR A 108 -9.50 10.46 -5.21
N GLU A 109 -10.70 10.04 -5.65
CA GLU A 109 -11.82 9.70 -4.78
C GLU A 109 -11.70 8.24 -4.31
N LEU A 110 -11.94 8.02 -3.02
CA LEU A 110 -12.00 6.70 -2.42
C LEU A 110 -13.27 5.97 -2.88
N ILE A 111 -13.18 4.66 -3.10
CA ILE A 111 -14.33 3.83 -3.50
C ILE A 111 -15.47 3.93 -2.49
N THR A 112 -15.14 4.04 -1.20
CA THR A 112 -16.09 4.32 -0.13
C THR A 112 -15.47 5.28 0.87
N PRO A 113 -16.26 6.17 1.51
CA PRO A 113 -15.77 7.02 2.57
C PRO A 113 -15.17 6.20 3.72
N LEU A 114 -14.13 6.73 4.37
CA LEU A 114 -13.54 6.09 5.53
C LEU A 114 -14.49 6.13 6.73
N VAL A 115 -14.41 5.10 7.56
CA VAL A 115 -15.26 4.93 8.74
C VAL A 115 -14.49 5.39 9.98
N ALA A 116 -15.13 6.22 10.78
CA ALA A 116 -14.54 6.75 12.02
C ALA A 116 -13.99 5.64 12.91
N ASN A 117 -12.78 5.86 13.44
CA ASN A 117 -12.04 4.94 14.31
C ASN A 117 -11.67 3.60 13.67
N GLN A 118 -11.75 3.47 12.34
CA GLN A 118 -11.16 2.34 11.63
C GLN A 118 -9.72 2.66 11.24
N CYS A 119 -8.86 1.65 11.35
CA CYS A 119 -7.47 1.71 10.90
C CYS A 119 -7.41 1.31 9.43
N TYR A 120 -6.71 2.10 8.64
CA TYR A 120 -6.40 1.86 7.24
C TYR A 120 -4.89 1.85 7.03
N GLN A 121 -4.38 0.88 6.29
CA GLN A 121 -2.99 0.82 5.87
C GLN A 121 -2.88 1.44 4.48
N PHE A 122 -2.16 2.55 4.39
CA PHE A 122 -1.79 3.20 3.14
C PHE A 122 -0.44 2.66 2.67
N GLU A 123 -0.33 2.43 1.37
CA GLU A 123 0.92 2.06 0.70
C GLU A 123 1.02 2.83 -0.63
N MET A 124 2.23 3.24 -1.00
CA MET A 124 2.58 3.61 -2.36
C MET A 124 4.05 3.32 -2.61
N TYR A 125 4.43 3.19 -3.87
CA TYR A 125 5.81 3.02 -4.27
C TYR A 125 6.30 4.28 -4.96
N ILE A 126 7.49 4.73 -4.57
CA ILE A 126 8.12 5.95 -5.11
C ILE A 126 9.51 5.66 -5.69
N ASN A 127 9.87 6.40 -6.73
CA ASN A 127 11.21 6.38 -7.34
C ASN A 127 11.56 7.80 -7.83
N VAL A 128 12.84 8.13 -8.00
CA VAL A 128 13.25 9.48 -8.43
C VAL A 128 13.77 9.50 -9.87
N LEU A 129 13.40 10.54 -10.62
CA LEU A 129 13.86 10.77 -11.99
C LEU A 129 15.39 10.84 -12.07
N ASN A 130 16.02 10.11 -12.99
CA ASN A 130 17.49 10.17 -13.15
C ASN A 130 18.01 11.56 -13.53
N GLY A 131 17.18 12.34 -14.26
CA GLY A 131 17.50 13.67 -14.76
C GLY A 131 17.39 14.81 -13.76
N VAL A 132 17.18 14.54 -12.46
CA VAL A 132 17.14 15.56 -11.42
C VAL A 132 18.32 15.50 -10.46
N LYS A 133 18.62 16.64 -9.84
CA LYS A 133 19.75 16.84 -8.94
C LYS A 133 19.48 16.31 -7.53
N TYR A 134 18.25 16.44 -7.08
CA TYR A 134 17.86 16.19 -5.69
C TYR A 134 16.89 15.03 -5.59
N THR A 135 16.99 14.29 -4.49
CA THR A 135 15.94 13.40 -3.98
C THR A 135 15.40 14.00 -2.68
N SER A 136 14.18 13.61 -2.31
CA SER A 136 13.52 14.07 -1.10
C SER A 136 12.64 12.95 -0.55
N ASP A 137 12.62 12.81 0.77
CA ASP A 137 11.67 11.99 1.50
C ASP A 137 10.37 12.76 1.80
N ASP A 138 10.30 14.07 1.53
CA ASP A 138 9.14 14.90 1.81
C ASP A 138 8.02 14.74 0.78
N ILE A 139 7.39 13.57 0.79
CA ILE A 139 6.11 13.29 0.15
C ILE A 139 5.08 12.89 1.19
N GLN A 140 3.89 13.47 1.11
CA GLN A 140 2.82 13.31 2.10
C GLN A 140 1.47 13.00 1.44
N VAL A 141 0.54 12.49 2.26
CA VAL A 141 -0.84 12.21 1.87
C VAL A 141 -1.79 12.96 2.80
N LEU A 142 -2.69 13.72 2.18
CA LEU A 142 -3.81 14.37 2.81
C LEU A 142 -5.08 13.57 2.55
N PHE A 143 -5.80 13.19 3.60
CA PHE A 143 -7.19 12.73 3.53
C PHE A 143 -8.14 13.91 3.72
N SER A 144 -9.20 13.96 2.92
CA SER A 144 -10.23 14.99 3.01
C SER A 144 -11.63 14.42 2.79
N ASP A 145 -12.62 14.98 3.47
CA ASP A 145 -14.06 14.71 3.28
C ASP A 145 -14.68 15.49 2.12
N THR A 146 -13.92 16.43 1.55
CA THR A 146 -14.32 17.32 0.47
C THR A 146 -13.32 17.29 -0.67
N LEU A 147 -13.81 17.42 -1.91
CA LEU A 147 -12.95 17.49 -3.08
C LEU A 147 -12.19 18.82 -3.06
N ILE A 148 -10.86 18.75 -3.05
CA ILE A 148 -9.97 19.91 -3.24
C ILE A 148 -9.71 20.03 -4.73
N SER A 149 -10.19 21.11 -5.36
CA SER A 149 -10.05 21.34 -6.80
C SER A 149 -10.12 22.83 -7.14
N GLY A 150 -9.60 23.21 -8.32
CA GLY A 150 -9.67 24.58 -8.82
C GLY A 150 -8.81 25.58 -8.06
N LEU A 151 -7.78 25.11 -7.35
CA LEU A 151 -6.82 25.98 -6.69
C LEU A 151 -5.94 26.67 -7.75
N GLN A 152 -5.77 27.99 -7.64
CA GLN A 152 -5.06 28.76 -8.65
C GLN A 152 -3.54 28.59 -8.51
N GLY A 153 -2.89 28.32 -9.64
CA GLY A 153 -1.45 28.32 -9.80
C GLY A 153 -0.77 27.00 -9.45
N PHE A 154 0.53 27.10 -9.24
CA PHE A 154 1.41 26.05 -8.74
C PHE A 154 1.96 26.51 -7.40
N GLY A 155 2.11 25.62 -6.43
CA GLY A 155 2.47 26.06 -5.10
C GLY A 155 2.19 25.04 -4.03
N VAL A 156 2.79 25.27 -2.86
CA VAL A 156 2.46 24.54 -1.65
C VAL A 156 0.99 24.70 -1.31
N LEU A 157 0.29 23.58 -1.13
CA LEU A 157 -1.06 23.59 -0.61
C LEU A 157 -1.01 23.68 0.92
N ASN A 158 -1.66 24.70 1.49
CA ASN A 158 -1.68 24.96 2.93
C ASN A 158 -2.67 24.05 3.68
N TYR A 159 -2.42 22.74 3.64
CA TYR A 159 -3.17 21.73 4.40
C TYR A 159 -2.22 20.95 5.32
N THR A 160 -2.78 20.33 6.35
CA THR A 160 -2.02 19.43 7.24
C THR A 160 -2.24 17.99 6.78
N PRO A 161 -1.27 17.36 6.11
CA PRO A 161 -1.39 15.96 5.72
C PRO A 161 -1.37 15.04 6.94
N GLN A 162 -1.96 13.86 6.81
CA GLN A 162 -2.03 12.87 7.90
C GLN A 162 -0.99 11.77 7.75
N ILE A 163 -0.47 11.57 6.54
CA ILE A 163 0.64 10.65 6.29
C ILE A 163 1.84 11.45 5.82
N GLU A 164 2.96 11.23 6.47
CA GLU A 164 4.28 11.65 6.01
C GLU A 164 5.10 10.40 5.73
N ASN A 165 5.87 10.42 4.64
CA ASN A 165 6.88 9.40 4.42
C ASN A 165 7.90 9.41 5.57
N THR A 166 8.45 8.23 5.89
CA THR A 166 9.38 8.07 7.02
C THR A 166 10.63 8.93 6.80
N PRO A 167 11.02 9.78 7.77
CA PRO A 167 12.25 10.56 7.65
C PRO A 167 13.46 9.68 7.35
N GLY A 168 14.22 10.02 6.30
CA GLY A 168 15.34 9.25 5.79
C GLY A 168 14.99 8.23 4.70
N ASN A 169 13.70 8.01 4.40
CA ASN A 169 13.25 7.08 3.35
C ASN A 169 13.28 7.75 1.97
N PHE A 170 14.48 8.18 1.55
CA PHE A 170 14.70 8.83 0.26
C PHE A 170 14.57 7.82 -0.89
N PRO A 171 13.79 8.10 -1.95
CA PRO A 171 13.78 7.29 -3.15
C PRO A 171 15.12 7.37 -3.88
N ASP A 172 15.54 6.25 -4.46
CA ASP A 172 16.65 6.17 -5.40
C ASP A 172 16.14 6.03 -6.85
N THR A 173 17.08 5.89 -7.80
CA THR A 173 16.78 5.83 -9.25
C THR A 173 16.73 4.41 -9.81
N LEU A 174 16.90 3.39 -8.97
CA LEU A 174 17.03 1.98 -9.34
C LEU A 174 15.85 1.16 -8.86
N ASN A 175 15.51 1.28 -7.59
CA ASN A 175 14.45 0.51 -6.93
C ASN A 175 13.28 1.42 -6.57
N TRP A 176 12.09 0.83 -6.57
CA TRP A 176 10.92 1.45 -6.01
C TRP A 176 10.98 1.36 -4.48
N THR A 177 10.91 2.51 -3.81
CA THR A 177 10.90 2.64 -2.36
C THR A 177 9.46 2.63 -1.86
N LEU A 178 9.14 1.75 -0.91
CA LEU A 178 7.82 1.69 -0.28
C LEU A 178 7.64 2.86 0.70
N VAL A 179 6.53 3.57 0.56
CA VAL A 179 5.97 4.47 1.59
C VAL A 179 4.75 3.80 2.17
N GLN A 180 4.73 3.60 3.48
CA GLN A 180 3.66 2.88 4.16
C GLN A 180 3.35 3.50 5.52
N MET A 181 2.07 3.61 5.86
CA MET A 181 1.63 4.05 7.19
C MET A 181 0.24 3.50 7.52
N ASN A 182 0.01 3.25 8.81
CA ASN A 182 -1.34 3.04 9.35
C ASN A 182 -1.98 4.39 9.73
N TYR A 183 -3.17 4.65 9.21
CA TYR A 183 -3.98 5.83 9.48
C TYR A 183 -5.27 5.43 10.20
N THR A 184 -5.56 6.05 11.34
CA THR A 184 -6.86 5.90 12.02
C THR A 184 -7.80 7.01 11.56
N ALA A 185 -8.84 6.64 10.81
CA ALA A 185 -9.74 7.62 10.21
C ALA A 185 -10.57 8.36 11.25
N THR A 186 -10.80 9.66 11.01
CA THR A 186 -11.76 10.48 11.75
C THR A 186 -13.19 10.21 11.30
N GLY A 187 -13.36 9.73 10.07
CA GLY A 187 -14.61 9.32 9.46
C GLY A 187 -15.16 10.35 8.48
N GLY A 188 -15.63 9.88 7.34
CA GLY A 188 -16.21 10.73 6.28
C GLY A 188 -15.20 11.23 5.25
N GLU A 189 -13.91 10.93 5.40
CA GLU A 189 -12.89 11.18 4.38
C GLU A 189 -13.25 10.43 3.10
N LYS A 190 -13.21 11.12 1.96
CA LYS A 190 -13.63 10.64 0.63
C LYS A 190 -12.55 10.80 -0.42
N PHE A 191 -11.52 11.60 -0.17
CA PHE A 191 -10.50 11.92 -1.14
C PHE A 191 -9.13 11.79 -0.51
N ILE A 192 -8.14 11.46 -1.33
CA ILE A 192 -6.73 11.65 -1.00
C ILE A 192 -6.08 12.67 -1.94
N VAL A 193 -5.08 13.37 -1.44
CA VAL A 193 -4.16 14.22 -2.22
C VAL A 193 -2.74 13.83 -1.86
N ILE A 194 -1.92 13.52 -2.85
CA ILE A 194 -0.52 13.11 -2.68
C ILE A 194 0.39 14.17 -3.30
N GLY A 195 1.42 14.60 -2.57
CA GLY A 195 2.44 15.53 -3.03
C GLY A 195 3.28 16.06 -1.87
N ASN A 196 3.98 17.18 -2.04
CA ASN A 196 4.76 17.80 -0.96
C ASN A 196 4.09 19.07 -0.45
N PHE A 197 3.70 19.08 0.82
CA PHE A 197 2.99 20.18 1.50
C PHE A 197 3.95 21.12 2.26
N LYS A 198 5.26 20.92 2.13
CA LYS A 198 6.30 21.77 2.72
C LYS A 198 6.81 22.77 1.69
N ASP A 199 7.01 24.01 2.12
CA ASP A 199 7.71 25.04 1.35
C ASP A 199 9.19 24.69 1.16
N ASP A 200 9.89 25.45 0.32
CA ASP A 200 11.29 25.21 -0.02
C ASP A 200 12.20 25.30 1.20
N ALA A 201 11.85 26.10 2.21
CA ALA A 201 12.62 26.25 3.44
C ALA A 201 12.49 25.04 4.37
N ASN A 202 11.36 24.33 4.31
CA ASN A 202 11.04 23.18 5.13
C ASN A 202 11.17 21.83 4.38
N THR A 203 11.48 21.86 3.08
CA THR A 203 11.69 20.65 2.27
C THR A 203 13.13 20.13 2.42
N THR A 204 13.25 18.89 2.85
CA THR A 204 14.49 18.12 2.98
C THR A 204 14.93 17.62 1.61
N ILE A 205 16.11 18.04 1.16
CA ILE A 205 16.67 17.61 -0.12
C ILE A 205 18.07 17.02 0.05
N VAL A 206 18.34 15.95 -0.69
CA VAL A 206 19.66 15.31 -0.77
C VAL A 206 20.14 15.37 -2.22
N SER A 207 21.30 15.97 -2.44
CA SER A 207 21.90 16.05 -3.78
C SER A 207 22.56 14.73 -4.15
N PHE A 208 22.16 14.13 -5.27
CA PHE A 208 22.78 12.91 -5.80
C PHE A 208 23.28 13.05 -7.25
N SER A 209 22.81 14.06 -8.00
CA SER A 209 23.26 14.33 -9.38
C SER A 209 23.56 15.83 -9.59
N PRO A 210 24.73 16.33 -9.16
CA PRO A 210 25.00 17.77 -9.04
C PRO A 210 24.82 18.61 -10.31
N ASN A 211 24.94 17.99 -11.49
CA ASN A 211 24.89 18.64 -12.80
C ASN A 211 23.52 18.51 -13.50
N ALA A 212 22.55 17.86 -12.86
CA ALA A 212 21.21 17.65 -13.39
C ALA A 212 20.26 18.83 -13.09
N LEU A 213 19.00 18.73 -13.51
CA LEU A 213 17.98 19.74 -13.23
C LEU A 213 17.84 19.94 -11.72
N ALA A 214 17.88 21.18 -11.25
CA ALA A 214 17.81 21.53 -9.82
C ALA A 214 16.40 21.35 -9.21
N ALA A 215 15.88 20.14 -9.26
CA ALA A 215 14.55 19.73 -8.83
C ALA A 215 14.60 18.40 -8.07
N THR A 216 13.46 18.00 -7.52
CA THR A 216 13.11 16.62 -7.15
C THR A 216 11.84 16.25 -7.90
N TYR A 217 11.95 15.25 -8.78
CA TYR A 217 10.83 14.73 -9.55
C TYR A 217 10.65 13.26 -9.19
N THR A 218 9.47 12.92 -8.69
CA THR A 218 9.17 11.62 -8.10
C THR A 218 8.13 10.90 -8.95
N TYR A 219 8.41 9.65 -9.28
CA TYR A 219 7.41 8.72 -9.82
C TYR A 219 6.63 8.08 -8.69
N ILE A 220 5.35 7.82 -8.93
CA ILE A 220 4.45 7.13 -8.00
C ILE A 220 3.77 5.98 -8.73
N ASP A 221 3.76 4.81 -8.10
CA ASP A 221 3.04 3.63 -8.57
C ASP A 221 2.42 2.85 -7.40
N ASP A 222 1.46 1.97 -7.71
CA ASP A 222 0.80 1.04 -6.78
C ASP A 222 0.29 1.68 -5.49
N VAL A 223 -0.50 2.76 -5.64
CA VAL A 223 -1.16 3.41 -4.51
C VAL A 223 -2.28 2.53 -3.98
N SER A 224 -2.27 2.23 -2.69
CA SER A 224 -3.30 1.44 -2.05
C SER A 224 -3.69 1.96 -0.67
N LEU A 225 -4.94 1.70 -0.32
CA LEU A 225 -5.49 1.96 0.98
C LEU A 225 -6.40 0.80 1.34
N THR A 226 -6.00 0.00 2.31
CA THR A 226 -6.77 -1.16 2.74
C THR A 226 -7.09 -1.05 4.21
N LEU A 227 -8.10 -1.77 4.71
CA LEU A 227 -8.29 -1.88 6.15
C LEU A 227 -7.05 -2.52 6.77
N CYS A 228 -6.55 -1.92 7.85
CA CYS A 228 -5.51 -2.57 8.65
C CYS A 228 -6.03 -3.95 9.01
N THR A 229 -5.29 -4.99 8.63
CA THR A 229 -5.61 -6.30 9.18
C THR A 229 -5.24 -6.20 10.66
N GLY A 230 -6.17 -6.50 11.59
CA GLY A 230 -5.97 -6.40 13.05
C GLY A 230 -4.94 -7.38 13.61
N ILE A 231 -4.00 -7.81 12.78
CA ILE A 231 -2.86 -8.67 13.05
C ILE A 231 -1.69 -7.94 12.39
N GLU A 232 -1.04 -7.04 13.12
CA GLU A 232 0.36 -6.74 12.83
C GLU A 232 1.07 -8.09 12.85
N SER A 233 1.69 -8.51 11.75
CA SER A 233 2.59 -9.65 11.76
C SER A 233 3.88 -9.20 12.45
N LEU A 234 3.87 -9.18 13.79
CA LEU A 234 5.10 -9.24 14.57
C LEU A 234 5.59 -10.69 14.45
N VAL A 235 6.17 -11.05 13.31
CA VAL A 235 6.94 -12.29 13.24
C VAL A 235 8.35 -11.90 13.64
N ASP A 236 8.67 -12.05 14.92
CA ASP A 236 10.06 -12.11 15.34
C ASP A 236 10.60 -13.48 14.89
N GLU A 237 10.94 -13.57 13.59
CA GLU A 237 11.42 -14.79 12.91
C GLU A 237 12.64 -15.41 13.62
N ASN A 238 13.33 -14.66 14.49
CA ASN A 238 14.50 -15.14 15.22
C ASN A 238 14.13 -15.97 16.46
N ASN A 239 12.92 -15.82 17.01
CA ASN A 239 12.54 -16.38 18.31
C ASN A 239 11.53 -17.53 18.23
N PHE A 240 10.66 -17.52 17.21
CA PHE A 240 9.68 -18.57 16.99
C PHE A 240 9.48 -18.87 15.51
N SER A 241 9.58 -20.14 15.11
CA SER A 241 9.16 -20.63 13.80
C SER A 241 7.79 -21.30 13.93
N ILE A 242 6.80 -20.90 13.13
CA ILE A 242 5.46 -21.49 13.16
C ILE A 242 5.04 -21.86 11.75
N TYR A 243 4.68 -23.12 11.55
CA TYR A 243 4.18 -23.59 10.26
C TYR A 243 3.17 -24.72 10.43
N TYR A 244 2.31 -24.90 9.43
CA TYR A 244 1.28 -25.93 9.45
C TYR A 244 1.67 -27.10 8.55
N ASN A 245 1.73 -28.30 9.12
CA ASN A 245 1.92 -29.53 8.38
C ASN A 245 0.55 -30.07 7.92
N GLN A 246 0.24 -29.85 6.64
CA GLN A 246 -1.03 -30.24 6.02
C GLN A 246 -1.28 -31.76 6.11
N ASN A 247 -0.25 -32.59 5.89
CA ASN A 247 -0.40 -34.04 5.89
C ASN A 247 -0.68 -34.61 7.28
N ALA A 248 0.00 -34.07 8.29
CA ALA A 248 -0.16 -34.49 9.68
C ALA A 248 -1.36 -33.82 10.35
N GLN A 249 -1.87 -32.72 9.81
CA GLN A 249 -2.81 -31.81 10.46
C GLN A 249 -2.31 -31.29 11.82
N HIS A 250 -1.03 -30.92 11.88
CA HIS A 250 -0.39 -30.36 13.08
C HIS A 250 0.17 -28.97 12.82
N ILE A 251 0.03 -28.07 13.79
CA ILE A 251 0.81 -26.84 13.84
C ILE A 251 2.13 -27.18 14.53
N GLN A 252 3.25 -26.94 13.86
CA GLN A 252 4.58 -27.10 14.40
C GLN A 252 5.10 -25.74 14.85
N ILE A 253 5.57 -25.68 16.10
CA ILE A 253 6.09 -24.46 16.74
C ILE A 253 7.49 -24.77 17.25
N GLU A 254 8.47 -24.01 16.77
CA GLU A 254 9.84 -24.03 17.28
C GLU A 254 10.05 -22.86 18.24
N ASN A 255 10.69 -23.12 19.39
CA ASN A 255 10.97 -22.10 20.40
C ASN A 255 12.47 -21.99 20.66
N SER A 256 13.12 -20.97 20.11
CA SER A 256 14.55 -20.73 20.33
C SER A 256 14.84 -19.88 21.58
N THR A 257 13.81 -19.39 22.29
CA THR A 257 13.97 -18.47 23.42
C THR A 257 14.32 -19.13 24.74
N GLY A 258 14.05 -20.44 24.89
CA GLY A 258 14.14 -21.18 26.16
C GLY A 258 13.15 -20.73 27.24
N LYS A 259 12.23 -19.80 26.93
CA LYS A 259 11.21 -19.30 27.85
C LYS A 259 9.89 -20.04 27.63
N THR A 260 9.13 -20.24 28.71
CA THR A 260 7.74 -20.71 28.59
C THR A 260 6.89 -19.65 27.91
N ALA A 261 6.25 -20.06 26.82
CA ALA A 261 5.36 -19.25 26.00
C ALA A 261 3.96 -19.87 25.93
N ARG A 262 2.98 -19.04 25.59
CA ARG A 262 1.58 -19.41 25.41
C ARG A 262 1.19 -19.15 23.96
N PHE A 263 0.90 -20.21 23.23
CA PHE A 263 0.32 -20.15 21.89
C PHE A 263 -1.20 -20.07 22.02
N GLU A 264 -1.81 -19.16 21.27
CA GLU A 264 -3.25 -19.01 21.21
C GLU A 264 -3.68 -18.90 19.74
N LEU A 265 -4.63 -19.74 19.33
CA LEU A 265 -5.22 -19.74 17.99
C LEU A 265 -6.65 -19.19 18.07
N TYR A 266 -7.01 -18.34 17.12
CA TYR A 266 -8.30 -17.68 17.03
C TYR A 266 -8.92 -17.90 15.66
N ASN A 267 -10.22 -18.14 15.63
CA ASN A 267 -11.00 -18.09 14.40
C ASN A 267 -11.23 -16.62 13.97
N MET A 268 -11.77 -16.43 12.77
CA MET A 268 -12.00 -15.10 12.19
C MET A 268 -13.05 -14.24 12.93
N LEU A 269 -13.84 -14.82 13.83
CA LEU A 269 -14.79 -14.12 14.69
C LEU A 269 -14.18 -13.80 16.07
N SER A 270 -12.85 -13.82 16.18
CA SER A 270 -12.09 -13.63 17.42
C SER A 270 -12.36 -14.67 18.52
N GLY A 271 -12.99 -15.79 18.17
CA GLY A 271 -13.20 -16.92 19.06
C GLY A 271 -11.91 -17.72 19.22
N LYS A 272 -11.42 -17.86 20.46
CA LYS A 272 -10.25 -18.68 20.78
C LYS A 272 -10.58 -20.16 20.60
N VAL A 273 -9.80 -20.86 19.76
CA VAL A 273 -9.97 -22.29 19.46
C VAL A 273 -8.88 -23.16 20.08
N ILE A 274 -7.65 -22.65 20.18
CA ILE A 274 -6.55 -23.36 20.84
C ILE A 274 -5.89 -22.43 21.85
N GLN A 275 -5.47 -23.01 22.97
CA GLN A 275 -4.49 -22.40 23.87
C GLN A 275 -3.56 -23.48 24.43
N THR A 276 -2.27 -23.32 24.20
CA THR A 276 -1.24 -24.28 24.64
C THR A 276 -0.06 -23.56 25.24
N LEU A 277 0.44 -24.05 26.38
CA LEU A 277 1.72 -23.62 26.94
C LEU A 277 2.83 -24.55 26.43
N PHE A 278 3.98 -23.97 26.10
CA PHE A 278 5.15 -24.70 25.62
C PHE A 278 6.43 -23.99 26.06
N ASN A 279 7.50 -24.74 26.28
CA ASN A 279 8.83 -24.25 26.64
C ASN A 279 9.92 -24.76 25.68
N GLU A 280 9.61 -25.78 24.88
CA GLU A 280 10.43 -26.37 23.83
C GLU A 280 9.59 -26.46 22.54
N ASN A 281 10.16 -27.02 21.48
CA ASN A 281 9.44 -27.29 20.25
C ASN A 281 8.19 -28.14 20.52
N THR A 282 7.07 -27.80 19.90
CA THR A 282 5.80 -28.47 20.15
C THR A 282 4.99 -28.66 18.88
N GLU A 283 4.14 -29.67 18.90
CA GLU A 283 3.18 -29.97 17.83
C GLU A 283 1.77 -29.93 18.40
N ILE A 284 0.88 -29.23 17.71
CA ILE A 284 -0.51 -29.05 18.14
C ILE A 284 -1.41 -29.69 17.08
N ASN A 285 -2.13 -30.75 17.47
CA ASN A 285 -3.09 -31.44 16.61
C ASN A 285 -4.29 -30.54 16.29
N THR A 286 -4.67 -30.48 15.01
CA THR A 286 -5.78 -29.66 14.50
C THR A 286 -6.89 -30.48 13.84
N SER A 287 -6.87 -31.81 13.94
CA SER A 287 -7.83 -32.72 13.25
C SER A 287 -9.31 -32.49 13.60
N GLY A 288 -9.61 -31.78 14.70
CA GLY A 288 -10.97 -31.37 15.08
C GLY A 288 -11.33 -29.91 14.74
N ILE A 289 -10.45 -29.19 14.07
CA ILE A 289 -10.61 -27.77 13.74
C ILE A 289 -10.99 -27.67 12.27
N ALA A 290 -12.01 -26.86 11.97
CA ALA A 290 -12.46 -26.67 10.60
C ALA A 290 -11.34 -26.07 9.74
N ASN A 291 -11.34 -26.43 8.46
CA ASN A 291 -10.42 -25.82 7.50
C ASN A 291 -10.72 -24.32 7.37
N GLY A 292 -9.68 -23.49 7.34
CA GLY A 292 -9.84 -22.05 7.28
C GLY A 292 -8.60 -21.27 7.66
N VAL A 293 -8.75 -19.94 7.62
CA VAL A 293 -7.73 -19.00 8.09
C VAL A 293 -7.93 -18.77 9.58
N TYR A 294 -6.84 -18.90 10.33
CA TYR A 294 -6.78 -18.67 11.76
C TYR A 294 -5.71 -17.64 12.07
N ALA A 295 -5.99 -16.78 13.04
CA ALA A 295 -4.98 -15.89 13.62
C ALA A 295 -4.29 -16.60 14.78
N TYR A 296 -2.99 -16.47 14.91
CA TYR A 296 -2.28 -16.91 16.12
C TYR A 296 -1.60 -15.74 16.82
N ARG A 297 -1.40 -15.89 18.12
CA ARG A 297 -0.45 -15.08 18.89
C ARG A 297 0.30 -15.93 19.90
N ILE A 298 1.56 -15.60 20.11
CA ILE A 298 2.43 -16.16 21.14
C ILE A 298 2.68 -15.09 22.19
N ARG A 299 2.56 -15.48 23.46
CA ARG A 299 2.87 -14.62 24.60
C ARG A 299 3.95 -15.25 25.47
N ILE A 300 4.91 -14.44 25.92
CA ILE A 300 5.77 -14.78 27.05
C ILE A 300 5.29 -13.93 28.21
N ARG A 301 4.85 -14.58 29.30
CA ARG A 301 4.09 -13.92 30.39
C ARG A 301 2.83 -13.22 29.85
N ASP A 302 2.79 -11.89 29.87
CA ASP A 302 1.67 -11.06 29.42
C ASP A 302 1.98 -10.27 28.13
N GLU A 303 3.22 -10.30 27.65
CA GLU A 303 3.64 -9.61 26.43
C GLU A 303 3.37 -10.48 25.20
N ILE A 304 2.83 -9.86 24.14
CA ILE A 304 2.71 -10.51 22.83
C ILE A 304 4.08 -10.41 22.17
N VAL A 305 4.66 -11.56 21.83
CA VAL A 305 6.01 -11.65 21.26
C VAL A 305 6.01 -12.17 19.83
N SER A 306 4.91 -12.78 19.39
CA SER A 306 4.72 -13.13 17.98
C SER A 306 3.24 -13.20 17.63
N THR A 307 2.90 -12.83 16.40
CA THR A 307 1.55 -12.87 15.83
C THR A 307 1.61 -13.25 14.35
N GLY A 308 0.58 -13.92 13.85
CA GLY A 308 0.49 -14.23 12.43
C GLY A 308 -0.79 -14.95 12.05
N LYS A 309 -0.80 -15.54 10.86
CA LYS A 309 -1.92 -16.30 10.31
C LYS A 309 -1.48 -17.70 9.93
N LEU A 310 -2.39 -18.67 10.09
CA LEU A 310 -2.23 -20.04 9.62
C LEU A 310 -3.42 -20.41 8.75
N LEU A 311 -3.14 -21.08 7.64
CA LEU A 311 -4.15 -21.67 6.78
C LEU A 311 -4.19 -23.18 7.05
N LEU A 312 -5.24 -23.63 7.75
CA LEU A 312 -5.49 -25.04 8.01
C LEU A 312 -6.32 -25.60 6.84
N GLN A 313 -5.81 -26.61 6.13
CA GLN A 313 -6.48 -27.27 5.00
C GLN A 313 -6.65 -28.78 5.22
#